data_AF-A0A9E2AVB3-F1
#
_entry.id   AF-A0A9E2AVB3-F1
#
_cell.length_a   1.000
_cell.length_b   1.000
_cell.length_c   1.000
_cell.angle_alpha   90.00
_cell.angle_beta   90.00
_cell.angle_gamma   90.00
#
_symmetry.space_group_name_H-M   'P 1'
#
loop_
_entity.id
_entity.type
_entity.pdbx_description
1 polymer ?
#
loop_
_entity_poly.entity_id
_entity_poly.type
_entity_poly.pdbx_seq_one_letter_code
_entity_poly.pdbx_strand_id
1 'polypeptide(L)'
;MKTKINTLFTLIGLLFFLTTGSVLYAQETDLSPIMNQLSQEQQEMLQNQRKLMLQNREQLRATLTEEQLAILQDQTQTKEQIRKRLRASFSDSQNDLCENQEGQLRQVRNQFRNSLTQGQR
;
A
#
# COMPACT_ATOMS: atom_id res chain seq x y z
N MET A 1 7.71 1.54 31.45
CA MET A 1 6.90 0.98 30.34
C MET A 1 6.50 2.11 29.39
N LYS A 2 7.22 2.33 28.29
CA LYS A 2 6.89 3.36 27.27
C LYS A 2 6.97 2.84 25.83
N THR A 3 7.04 1.53 25.62
CA THR A 3 7.30 0.91 24.31
C THR A 3 6.09 0.27 23.63
N LYS A 4 4.99 0.01 24.35
CA LYS A 4 3.84 -0.73 23.79
C LYS A 4 2.89 0.09 22.91
N ILE A 5 2.87 1.42 23.06
CA ILE A 5 1.96 2.29 22.31
C ILE A 5 2.49 2.60 20.90
N ASN A 6 3.79 2.46 20.65
CA ASN A 6 4.42 2.78 19.36
C ASN A 6 4.32 1.64 18.32
N THR A 7 4.12 0.39 18.74
CA THR A 7 4.01 -0.79 17.86
C THR A 7 2.74 -0.78 17.01
N LEU A 8 1.62 -0.27 17.55
CA LEU A 8 0.36 -0.15 16.82
C LEU A 8 0.45 0.90 15.70
N PHE A 9 0.97 2.08 16.00
CA PHE A 9 1.15 3.16 15.02
C PHE A 9 2.18 2.80 13.94
N THR A 10 3.18 1.99 14.25
CA THR A 10 4.16 1.48 13.27
C THR A 10 3.61 0.33 12.42
N LEU A 11 2.81 -0.58 12.97
CA LEU A 11 2.12 -1.64 12.20
C LEU A 11 1.06 -1.07 11.24
N ILE A 12 0.29 -0.08 11.71
CA ILE A 12 -0.66 0.65 10.86
C ILE A 12 0.09 1.51 9.84
N GLY A 13 1.20 2.14 10.24
CA GLY A 13 2.10 2.89 9.37
C GLY A 13 2.71 2.03 8.24
N LEU A 14 3.10 0.78 8.53
CA LEU A 14 3.60 -0.19 7.55
C LEU A 14 2.55 -0.54 6.49
N LEU A 15 1.29 -0.68 6.93
CA LEU A 15 0.17 -1.01 6.05
C LEU A 15 -0.30 0.22 5.23
N PHE A 16 -0.08 1.43 5.75
CA PHE A 16 -0.25 2.70 5.01
C PHE A 16 0.87 2.96 4.01
N PHE A 17 2.12 2.60 4.33
CA PHE A 17 3.30 2.74 3.45
C PHE A 17 3.15 1.97 2.14
N LEU A 18 2.36 0.91 2.14
CA LEU A 18 2.05 0.15 0.94
C LEU A 18 1.06 0.87 0.00
N THR A 19 0.22 1.77 0.52
CA THR A 19 -0.90 2.39 -0.24
C THR A 19 -0.57 3.74 -0.89
N THR A 20 0.45 4.44 -0.41
CA THR A 20 0.87 5.72 -1.00
C THR A 20 2.08 5.49 -1.91
N GLY A 21 1.98 5.89 -3.18
CA GLY A 21 2.99 5.65 -4.22
C GLY A 21 4.34 6.38 -4.03
N SER A 22 4.84 6.52 -2.82
CA SER A 22 6.17 7.08 -2.47
C SER A 22 7.24 5.99 -2.47
N VAL A 23 7.39 5.28 -3.59
CA VAL A 23 8.39 4.20 -3.76
C VAL A 23 9.81 4.71 -4.07
N LEU A 24 10.16 5.94 -3.69
CA LEU A 24 11.50 6.50 -3.89
C LEU A 24 12.29 6.69 -2.59
N TYR A 25 11.68 6.36 -1.45
CA TYR A 25 12.41 5.85 -0.31
C TYR A 25 11.85 4.46 -0.03
N ALA A 26 12.31 3.48 -0.79
CA ALA A 26 12.57 2.17 -0.20
C ALA A 26 13.67 2.39 0.85
N GLN A 27 13.34 3.05 1.95
CA GLN A 27 14.10 2.86 3.16
C GLN A 27 13.92 1.36 3.39
N GLU A 28 15.00 0.59 3.31
CA GLU A 28 15.01 -0.78 3.82
C GLU A 28 14.82 -0.69 5.33
N THR A 29 13.60 -0.35 5.72
CA THR A 29 13.17 -0.50 7.09
C THR A 29 13.19 -2.00 7.30
N ASP A 30 14.17 -2.48 8.04
CA ASP A 30 14.20 -3.87 8.45
C ASP A 30 12.89 -4.17 9.18
N LEU A 31 12.02 -4.93 8.51
CA LEU A 31 10.72 -5.32 9.05
C LEU A 31 10.83 -6.53 9.95
N SER A 32 11.99 -7.18 10.02
CA SER A 32 12.22 -8.39 10.82
C SER A 32 11.79 -8.24 12.28
N PRO A 33 12.06 -7.12 12.98
CA PRO A 33 11.63 -6.94 14.37
C PRO A 33 10.11 -6.99 14.54
N ILE A 34 9.35 -6.53 13.56
CA ILE A 34 7.88 -6.53 13.56
C ILE A 34 7.37 -7.89 13.09
N MET A 35 7.93 -8.43 12.01
CA MET A 35 7.54 -9.73 11.46
C MET A 35 7.74 -10.86 12.48
N ASN A 36 8.81 -10.82 13.26
CA ASN A 36 9.10 -11.79 14.32
C ASN A 36 8.10 -11.76 15.49
N GLN A 37 7.27 -10.71 15.58
CA GLN A 37 6.21 -10.58 16.59
C GLN A 37 4.84 -11.06 16.09
N LEU A 38 4.75 -11.47 14.82
CA LEU A 38 3.52 -11.93 14.19
C LEU A 38 3.46 -13.47 14.20
N SER A 39 2.25 -14.01 14.27
CA SER A 39 2.02 -15.44 14.02
C SER A 39 2.31 -15.78 12.55
N GLN A 40 2.54 -17.06 12.26
CA GLN A 40 2.74 -17.51 10.88
C GLN A 40 1.58 -17.09 9.97
N GLU A 41 0.34 -17.25 10.43
CA GLU A 41 -0.86 -16.83 9.70
C GLU A 41 -0.86 -15.31 9.41
N GLN A 42 -0.47 -14.49 10.38
CA GLN A 42 -0.35 -13.04 10.21
C GLN A 42 0.74 -12.65 9.19
N GLN A 43 1.87 -13.36 9.19
CA GLN A 43 2.92 -13.14 8.20
C GLN A 43 2.46 -13.53 6.79
N GLU A 44 1.78 -14.67 6.65
CA GLU A 44 1.20 -15.12 5.38
C GLU A 44 0.17 -14.14 4.83
N MET A 45 -0.69 -13.57 5.70
CA MET A 45 -1.61 -12.49 5.32
C MET A 45 -0.89 -11.29 4.72
N LEU A 46 0.20 -10.83 5.33
CA LEU A 46 0.99 -9.70 4.83
C LEU A 46 1.69 -10.01 3.51
N GLN A 47 2.24 -11.22 3.36
CA GLN A 47 2.87 -11.65 2.11
C GLN A 47 1.86 -11.73 0.97
N ASN A 48 0.67 -12.28 1.23
CA ASN A 48 -0.42 -12.35 0.26
C ASN A 48 -0.92 -10.96 -0.12
N GLN A 49 -1.06 -10.05 0.86
CA GLN A 49 -1.39 -8.66 0.59
C GLN A 49 -0.35 -8.01 -0.31
N ARG A 50 0.95 -8.22 -0.08
CA ARG A 50 2.03 -7.68 -0.91
C ARG A 50 1.93 -8.18 -2.35
N LYS A 51 1.69 -9.48 -2.55
CA LYS A 51 1.49 -10.07 -3.89
C LYS A 51 0.30 -9.44 -4.60
N LEU A 52 -0.84 -9.32 -3.91
CA LEU A 52 -2.04 -8.69 -4.45
C LEU A 52 -1.78 -7.24 -4.86
N MET A 53 -1.03 -6.48 -4.06
CA MET A 53 -0.71 -5.08 -4.38
C MET A 53 0.19 -4.95 -5.61
N LEU A 54 1.15 -5.86 -5.80
CA LEU A 54 1.96 -5.90 -7.02
C LEU A 54 1.11 -6.23 -8.24
N GLN A 55 0.22 -7.22 -8.14
CA GLN A 55 -0.72 -7.57 -9.21
C GLN A 55 -1.62 -6.39 -9.56
N ASN A 56 -2.18 -5.72 -8.56
CA ASN A 56 -3.02 -4.54 -8.72
C ASN A 56 -2.28 -3.40 -9.44
N ARG A 57 -1.01 -3.19 -9.08
CA ARG A 57 -0.15 -2.19 -9.73
C ARG A 57 0.10 -2.52 -11.19
N GLU A 58 0.44 -3.77 -11.52
CA GLU A 58 0.68 -4.17 -12.90
C GLU A 58 -0.59 -4.15 -13.74
N GLN A 59 -1.75 -4.50 -13.17
CA GLN A 59 -3.05 -4.34 -13.82
C GLN A 59 -3.33 -2.88 -14.16
N LEU A 60 -3.20 -1.96 -13.20
CA LEU A 60 -3.40 -0.54 -13.47
C LEU A 60 -2.39 -0.03 -14.51
N ARG A 61 -1.12 -0.41 -14.39
CA ARG A 61 -0.06 -0.03 -15.33
C ARG A 61 -0.37 -0.46 -16.76
N ALA A 62 -0.91 -1.67 -16.95
CA ALA A 62 -1.29 -2.19 -18.26
C ALA A 62 -2.42 -1.39 -18.92
N THR A 63 -3.21 -0.65 -18.14
CA THR A 63 -4.29 0.21 -18.67
C THR A 63 -3.83 1.63 -19.03
N LEU A 64 -2.60 2.02 -18.67
CA LEU A 64 -2.17 3.42 -18.83
C LEU A 64 -1.98 3.78 -20.31
N THR A 65 -2.50 4.95 -20.69
CA THR A 65 -2.34 5.52 -22.04
C THR A 65 -0.98 6.20 -22.20
N GLU A 66 -0.59 6.51 -23.44
CA GLU A 66 0.62 7.27 -23.73
C GLU A 66 0.64 8.64 -23.06
N GLU A 67 -0.50 9.34 -23.05
CA GLU A 67 -0.65 10.64 -22.35
C GLU A 67 -0.44 10.50 -20.83
N GLN A 68 -0.98 9.44 -20.23
CA GLN A 68 -0.80 9.14 -18.80
C GLN A 68 0.65 8.75 -18.47
N LEU A 69 1.32 8.01 -19.36
CA LEU A 69 2.74 7.70 -19.24
C LEU A 69 3.62 8.94 -19.36
N ALA A 70 3.26 9.89 -20.22
CA ALA A 70 3.95 11.17 -20.32
C ALA A 70 3.82 12.01 -19.04
N ILE A 71 2.66 12.00 -18.36
CA ILE A 71 2.49 12.64 -17.04
C ILE A 71 3.48 12.06 -16.01
N LEU A 72 3.72 10.74 -16.05
CA LEU A 72 4.65 10.07 -15.13
C LEU A 72 6.12 10.41 -15.39
N GLN A 73 6.47 10.82 -16.60
CA GLN A 73 7.83 11.16 -17.01
C GLN A 73 8.16 12.65 -16.81
N ASP A 74 7.18 13.48 -16.44
CA ASP A 74 7.34 14.91 -16.22
C ASP A 74 8.26 15.20 -15.01
N GLN A 75 9.46 15.71 -15.29
CA GLN A 75 10.46 16.05 -14.28
C GLN A 75 10.31 17.45 -13.69
N THR A 76 9.37 18.25 -14.20
CA THR A 76 9.17 19.65 -13.80
C THR A 76 8.26 19.80 -12.59
N GLN A 77 7.58 18.72 -12.18
CA GLN A 77 6.57 18.73 -11.13
C GLN A 77 6.96 17.84 -9.95
N THR A 78 6.39 18.17 -8.79
CA THR A 78 6.51 17.32 -7.61
C THR A 78 5.73 16.01 -7.78
N LYS A 79 6.12 14.97 -7.05
CA LYS A 79 5.44 13.67 -7.08
C LYS A 79 3.95 13.78 -6.72
N GLU A 80 3.58 14.67 -5.80
CA GLU A 80 2.18 14.89 -5.46
C GLU A 80 1.39 15.52 -6.60
N GLN A 81 1.99 16.46 -7.32
CA GLN A 81 1.37 17.07 -8.50
C GLN A 81 1.20 16.05 -9.63
N ILE A 82 2.23 15.22 -9.90
CA ILE A 82 2.16 14.12 -10.85
C ILE A 82 1.04 13.15 -10.49
N ARG A 83 0.94 12.73 -9.21
CA ARG A 83 -0.13 11.83 -8.77
C ARG A 83 -1.52 12.42 -8.95
N LYS A 84 -1.71 13.70 -8.61
CA LYS A 84 -3.00 14.38 -8.80
C LYS A 84 -3.39 14.45 -10.27
N ARG A 85 -2.47 14.86 -11.14
CA ARG A 85 -2.71 14.92 -12.59
C ARG A 85 -3.01 13.54 -13.18
N LEU A 86 -2.22 12.54 -12.80
CA LEU A 86 -2.43 11.17 -13.24
C LEU A 86 -3.81 10.66 -12.79
N ARG A 87 -4.18 10.84 -11.51
CA ARG A 87 -5.50 10.41 -11.01
C ARG A 87 -6.65 11.13 -11.73
N ALA A 88 -6.49 12.42 -12.01
CA ALA A 88 -7.49 13.21 -12.74
C ALA A 88 -7.64 12.79 -14.22
N SER A 89 -6.61 12.14 -14.79
CA SER A 89 -6.64 11.64 -16.17
C SER A 89 -7.20 10.22 -16.31
N PHE A 90 -7.60 9.56 -15.22
CA PHE A 90 -8.09 8.17 -15.28
C PHE A 90 -9.46 8.09 -15.94
N SER A 91 -9.64 7.06 -16.77
CA SER A 91 -10.94 6.68 -17.32
C SER A 91 -11.82 6.04 -16.24
N ASP A 92 -13.12 5.91 -16.53
CA ASP A 92 -14.08 5.24 -15.63
C ASP A 92 -13.63 3.82 -15.28
N SER A 93 -13.16 3.04 -16.26
CA SER A 93 -12.64 1.69 -15.99
C SER A 93 -11.40 1.67 -15.11
N GLN A 94 -10.52 2.68 -15.23
CA GLN A 94 -9.36 2.82 -14.34
C GLN A 94 -9.77 3.26 -12.93
N ASN A 95 -10.79 4.11 -12.82
CA ASN A 95 -11.39 4.51 -11.54
C ASN A 95 -12.00 3.31 -10.83
N ASP A 96 -12.84 2.54 -11.52
CA ASP A 96 -13.46 1.32 -11.01
C ASP A 96 -12.41 0.30 -10.56
N LEU A 97 -11.33 0.14 -11.32
CA LEU A 97 -10.22 -0.74 -10.94
C LEU A 97 -9.60 -0.28 -9.62
N CYS A 98 -9.31 1.01 -9.46
CA CYS A 98 -8.76 1.54 -8.21
C CYS A 98 -9.72 1.38 -7.03
N GLU A 99 -11.01 1.67 -7.21
CA GLU A 99 -12.02 1.56 -6.14
C GLU A 99 -12.20 0.12 -5.67
N ASN A 100 -12.24 -0.83 -6.59
CA ASN A 100 -12.28 -2.26 -6.25
C ASN A 100 -11.05 -2.69 -5.46
N GLN A 101 -9.86 -2.26 -5.89
CA GLN A 101 -8.60 -2.56 -5.20
C GLN A 101 -8.55 -1.94 -3.81
N GLU A 102 -9.04 -0.70 -3.64
CA GLU A 102 -9.17 -0.06 -2.32
C GLU A 102 -10.11 -0.83 -1.39
N GLY A 103 -11.26 -1.29 -1.90
CA GLY A 103 -12.22 -2.11 -1.15
C GLY A 103 -11.59 -3.40 -0.64
N GLN A 104 -10.89 -4.12 -1.51
CA GLN A 104 -10.15 -5.34 -1.14
C GLN A 104 -9.09 -5.08 -0.07
N LEU A 105 -8.30 -4.00 -0.23
CA LEU A 105 -7.29 -3.62 0.75
C LEU A 105 -7.88 -3.26 2.12
N ARG A 106 -9.05 -2.61 2.15
CA ARG A 106 -9.78 -2.33 3.40
C ARG A 106 -10.22 -3.62 4.08
N GLN A 107 -10.75 -4.59 3.32
CA GLN A 107 -11.16 -5.87 3.86
C GLN A 107 -9.97 -6.64 4.46
N VAL A 108 -8.85 -6.75 3.72
CA VAL A 108 -7.63 -7.42 4.19
C VAL A 108 -7.08 -6.73 5.45
N ARG A 109 -7.05 -5.40 5.48
CA ARG A 109 -6.64 -4.63 6.66
C ARG A 109 -7.51 -4.94 7.89
N ASN A 110 -8.82 -5.05 7.70
CA ASN A 110 -9.74 -5.37 8.78
C ASN A 110 -9.54 -6.80 9.29
N GLN A 111 -9.35 -7.77 8.38
CA GLN A 111 -9.03 -9.15 8.74
C GLN A 111 -7.71 -9.23 9.54
N PHE A 112 -6.66 -8.58 9.05
CA PHE A 112 -5.38 -8.52 9.75
C PHE A 112 -5.54 -7.89 11.14
N ARG A 113 -6.22 -6.74 11.25
CA ARG A 113 -6.48 -6.08 12.55
C ARG A 113 -7.24 -6.99 13.52
N ASN A 114 -8.21 -7.75 13.04
CA ASN A 114 -8.98 -8.68 13.87
C ASN A 114 -8.14 -9.86 14.34
N SER A 115 -7.16 -10.29 13.54
CA SER A 115 -6.22 -11.36 13.90
C SER A 115 -5.22 -10.96 14.99
N LEU A 116 -5.04 -9.67 15.27
CA LEU A 116 -4.10 -9.20 16.29
C LEU A 116 -4.58 -9.60 17.69
N THR A 117 -3.69 -10.24 18.44
CA THR A 117 -3.87 -10.53 19.87
C THR A 117 -3.89 -9.25 20.70
N GLN A 118 -4.41 -9.31 21.93
CA GLN A 118 -4.40 -8.14 22.83
C GLN A 118 -2.99 -7.60 23.09
N GLY A 119 -1.95 -8.45 23.06
CA GLY A 119 -0.56 -8.03 23.20
C GLY A 119 0.02 -7.32 21.98
N GLN A 120 -0.60 -7.49 20.80
CA GLN A 120 -0.20 -6.86 19.54
C GLN A 120 -1.05 -5.61 19.21
N ARG A 121 -2.16 -5.41 19.91
CA ARG A 121 -3.08 -4.26 19.73
C ARG A 121 -2.60 -3.01 20.47
#